data_AF-A0A810N762-F1
#
_entry.id   AF-A0A810N762-F1
#
_cell.length_a   1.000
_cell.length_b   1.000
_cell.length_c   1.000
_cell.angle_alpha   90.00
_cell.angle_beta   90.00
_cell.angle_gamma   90.00
#
_symmetry.space_group_name_H-M   'P 1'
#
loop_
_entity.id
_entity.type
_entity.pdbx_description
1 polymer ?
#
loop_
_entity_poly.entity_id
_entity_poly.type
_entity_poly.pdbx_seq_one_letter_code
_entity_poly.pdbx_strand_id
1 'polypeptide(L)'
;MSDRRARLPAWVPAVWLAVLVAALLVPAGPAAASHPNPSSQRHLHNMHFATAGSGAGTYDEQFCVESRDTSKVSHAAARSFVNQTLTQMGSGRVWDGLGEWRIDLWPTDSHCSSYPAATRNSIEIEVHYAWDWSGRCGGPANYYNCVVHDSPVWNATHGHYDSRWAYVYLVFSSGGRLDNTGRAFINHEFGHVFGLTDDNGVCNPPSLMHSTIVGYGCGNWTNWYPSPSDFQSVRNLMG
;
A
#
# COMPACT_ATOMS: atom_id res chain seq x y z
N MET A 1 11.08 38.28 59.61
CA MET A 1 11.50 38.11 58.21
C MET A 1 10.26 37.74 57.41
N SER A 2 9.68 38.69 56.67
CA SER A 2 8.43 38.47 55.93
C SER A 2 8.79 38.01 54.51
N ASP A 3 8.50 36.75 54.23
CA ASP A 3 8.60 36.12 52.91
C ASP A 3 7.63 36.82 51.94
N ARG A 4 8.12 37.83 51.21
CA ARG A 4 7.41 38.34 50.04
C ARG A 4 7.62 37.35 48.90
N ARG A 5 6.79 36.31 48.84
CA ARG A 5 6.62 35.54 47.60
C ARG A 5 6.13 36.50 46.52
N ALA A 6 7.02 36.93 45.65
CA ALA A 6 6.70 37.75 44.50
C ALA A 6 5.64 37.02 43.68
N ARG A 7 4.41 37.56 43.66
CA ARG A 7 3.33 37.01 42.84
C ARG A 7 3.66 37.34 41.40
N LEU A 8 3.73 36.31 40.56
CA LEU A 8 3.91 36.49 39.12
C LEU A 8 2.76 37.38 38.59
N PRO A 9 3.06 38.28 37.64
CA PRO A 9 2.03 39.06 36.97
C PRO A 9 0.96 38.15 36.36
N ALA A 10 -0.31 38.55 36.44
CA ALA A 10 -1.45 37.75 36.00
C ALA A 10 -1.41 37.36 34.50
N TRP A 11 -0.61 38.05 33.68
CA TRP A 11 -0.44 37.72 32.26
C TRP A 11 0.40 36.46 32.03
N VAL A 12 1.29 36.09 32.97
CA VAL A 12 2.14 34.90 32.84
C VAL A 12 1.32 33.60 32.75
N PRO A 13 0.37 33.30 33.67
CA PRO A 13 -0.48 32.12 33.54
C PRO A 13 -1.42 32.19 32.32
N ALA A 14 -1.85 33.38 31.91
CA ALA A 14 -2.69 33.55 30.73
C ALA A 14 -1.96 33.19 29.43
N VAL A 15 -0.68 33.57 29.31
CA VAL A 15 0.17 33.17 28.16
C VAL A 15 0.37 31.66 28.13
N TRP A 16 0.63 31.02 29.27
CA TRP A 16 0.77 29.56 29.31
C TRP A 16 -0.52 28.82 29.00
N LEU A 17 -1.68 29.34 29.41
CA LEU A 17 -2.97 28.79 29.03
C LEU A 17 -3.20 28.89 27.52
N ALA A 18 -2.85 30.03 26.92
CA ALA A 18 -2.96 30.24 25.47
C ALA A 18 -2.03 29.30 24.67
N VAL A 19 -0.80 29.08 25.15
CA VAL A 19 0.15 28.11 24.56
C VAL A 19 -0.38 26.69 24.68
N LEU A 20 -0.94 26.31 25.84
CA LEU A 20 -1.54 24.98 26.04
C LEU A 20 -2.74 24.76 25.10
N VAL A 21 -3.65 25.74 25.01
CA VAL A 21 -4.80 25.68 24.10
C VAL A 21 -4.34 25.62 22.65
N ALA A 22 -3.36 26.42 22.25
CA ALA A 22 -2.78 26.37 20.91
C ALA A 22 -2.14 25.00 20.62
N ALA A 23 -1.42 24.41 21.57
CA ALA A 23 -0.82 23.08 21.45
C ALA A 23 -1.87 21.95 21.37
N LEU A 24 -2.99 22.09 22.10
CA LEU A 24 -4.12 21.15 22.05
C LEU A 24 -4.97 21.29 20.78
N LEU A 25 -4.92 22.46 20.13
CA LEU A 25 -5.60 22.74 18.87
C LEU A 25 -4.73 22.47 17.64
N VAL A 26 -3.45 22.13 17.81
CA VAL A 26 -2.66 21.58 16.70
C VAL A 26 -3.30 20.23 16.37
N PRO A 27 -3.86 20.03 15.16
CA PRO A 27 -4.34 18.72 14.78
C PRO A 27 -3.17 17.76 14.89
N ALA A 28 -3.31 16.73 15.72
CA ALA A 28 -2.39 15.61 15.69
C ALA A 28 -2.38 15.11 14.24
N GLY A 29 -1.20 15.13 13.60
CA GLY A 29 -1.05 14.53 12.28
C GLY A 29 -1.59 13.10 12.34
N PRO A 30 -2.22 12.58 11.27
CA PRO A 30 -2.68 11.21 11.25
C PRO A 30 -1.51 10.30 11.65
N ALA A 31 -1.72 9.48 12.68
CA ALA A 31 -0.72 8.52 13.10
C ALA A 31 -0.43 7.58 11.92
N ALA A 32 0.84 7.48 11.54
CA ALA A 32 1.29 6.49 10.58
C ALA A 32 1.25 5.10 11.23
N ALA A 33 0.92 4.08 10.44
CA ALA A 33 1.10 2.71 10.88
C ALA A 33 2.60 2.45 11.09
N SER A 34 2.95 1.62 12.08
CA SER A 34 4.34 1.24 12.39
C SER A 34 5.00 0.35 11.31
N HIS A 35 4.45 0.37 10.10
CA HIS A 35 4.71 -0.65 9.08
C HIS A 35 5.46 -0.14 7.84
N PRO A 36 6.26 0.95 7.85
CA PRO A 36 7.13 1.19 6.71
C PRO A 36 8.17 0.07 6.67
N ASN A 37 8.37 -0.50 5.49
CA ASN A 37 9.38 -1.52 5.30
C ASN A 37 10.77 -0.85 5.39
N PRO A 38 11.63 -1.26 6.34
CA PRO A 38 12.95 -0.62 6.50
C PRO A 38 13.93 -0.99 5.38
N SER A 39 13.60 -1.98 4.54
CA SER A 39 14.40 -2.33 3.39
C SER A 39 14.15 -1.34 2.26
N SER A 40 15.17 -0.52 1.96
CA SER A 40 15.19 0.40 0.82
C SER A 40 14.56 -0.18 -0.46
N GLN A 41 14.84 -1.45 -0.78
CA GLN A 41 14.42 -2.09 -2.03
C GLN A 41 12.93 -2.47 -2.16
N ARG A 42 12.08 -2.23 -1.15
CA ARG A 42 10.76 -2.86 -1.08
C ARG A 42 9.58 -1.99 -1.51
N HIS A 43 9.80 -1.03 -2.39
CA HIS A 43 8.72 -0.34 -3.10
C HIS A 43 9.10 -0.03 -4.54
N LEU A 44 8.08 0.25 -5.37
CA LEU A 44 8.28 0.62 -6.76
C LEU A 44 9.00 1.97 -6.90
N HIS A 45 9.93 2.04 -7.85
CA HIS A 45 10.71 3.25 -8.15
C HIS A 45 9.82 4.44 -8.51
N ASN A 46 8.77 4.18 -9.28
CA ASN A 46 7.88 5.19 -9.83
C ASN A 46 7.12 5.98 -8.75
N MET A 47 6.93 5.42 -7.56
CA MET A 47 6.21 6.06 -6.44
C MET A 47 6.79 7.39 -5.98
N HIS A 48 8.05 7.68 -6.32
CA HIS A 48 8.71 8.95 -5.98
C HIS A 48 8.45 10.06 -6.99
N PHE A 49 7.86 9.73 -8.13
CA PHE A 49 7.74 10.63 -9.27
C PHE A 49 6.27 10.72 -9.64
N ALA A 50 5.76 11.95 -9.81
CA ALA A 50 4.41 12.17 -10.29
C ALA A 50 4.45 12.47 -11.79
N THR A 51 3.57 11.85 -12.57
CA THR A 51 3.20 12.39 -13.89
C THR A 51 1.81 13.02 -13.80
N ALA A 52 1.66 14.25 -14.29
CA ALA A 52 0.33 14.84 -14.45
C ALA A 52 -0.22 14.48 -15.84
N GLY A 53 -1.38 13.83 -15.92
CA GLY A 53 -1.98 13.41 -17.19
C GLY A 53 -3.31 12.70 -17.06
N SER A 54 -3.92 12.34 -18.20
CA SER A 54 -5.15 11.54 -18.28
C SER A 54 -4.91 10.16 -18.93
N GLY A 55 -3.67 9.70 -18.95
CA GLY A 55 -3.20 8.46 -19.56
C GLY A 55 -1.84 8.09 -19.00
N ALA A 56 -1.44 6.82 -19.12
CA ALA A 56 -0.18 6.30 -18.57
C ALA A 56 1.04 7.15 -18.97
N GLY A 57 1.53 7.89 -18.00
CA GLY A 57 2.73 8.71 -18.03
C GLY A 57 4.01 7.89 -17.93
N THR A 58 5.15 8.58 -17.95
CA THR A 58 6.48 7.93 -17.89
C THR A 58 6.77 7.34 -16.51
N TYR A 59 6.10 7.84 -15.48
CA TYR A 59 6.29 7.41 -14.09
C TYR A 59 5.01 6.85 -13.49
N ASP A 60 4.02 6.50 -14.30
CA ASP A 60 2.79 5.92 -13.78
C ASP A 60 2.92 4.40 -13.77
N GLU A 61 2.37 3.73 -12.75
CA GLU A 61 2.49 2.29 -12.61
C GLU A 61 1.51 1.54 -13.50
N GLN A 62 2.02 0.84 -14.51
CA GLN A 62 1.19 -0.08 -15.28
C GLN A 62 1.11 -1.44 -14.58
N PHE A 63 -0.07 -2.04 -14.64
CA PHE A 63 -0.26 -3.40 -14.17
C PHE A 63 -0.98 -4.30 -15.17
N CYS A 64 -0.53 -5.54 -15.26
CA CYS A 64 -1.23 -6.61 -15.97
C CYS A 64 -1.65 -7.70 -14.98
N VAL A 65 -2.68 -8.48 -15.36
CA VAL A 65 -3.17 -9.58 -14.54
C VAL A 65 -3.25 -10.85 -15.37
N GLU A 66 -2.79 -11.96 -14.80
CA GLU A 66 -2.80 -13.27 -15.41
C GLU A 66 -3.38 -14.31 -14.45
N SER A 67 -4.20 -15.22 -14.96
CA SER A 67 -4.64 -16.39 -14.22
C SER A 67 -4.05 -17.63 -14.86
N ARG A 68 -3.33 -18.44 -14.07
CA ARG A 68 -2.70 -19.68 -14.56
C ARG A 68 -3.67 -20.86 -14.65
N ASP A 69 -4.79 -20.78 -13.93
CA ASP A 69 -5.85 -21.78 -13.99
C ASP A 69 -7.17 -21.09 -14.32
N THR A 70 -7.34 -20.88 -15.63
CA THR A 70 -8.49 -20.17 -16.20
C THR A 70 -9.81 -20.91 -16.03
N SER A 71 -9.77 -22.19 -15.66
CA SER A 71 -10.96 -22.97 -15.31
C SER A 71 -11.59 -22.53 -13.99
N LYS A 72 -10.81 -21.89 -13.11
CA LYS A 72 -11.26 -21.36 -11.81
C LYS A 72 -11.60 -19.87 -11.91
N VAL A 73 -10.66 -19.09 -12.43
CA VAL A 73 -10.82 -17.65 -12.64
C VAL A 73 -10.27 -17.31 -14.02
N SER A 74 -11.12 -16.83 -14.93
CA SER A 74 -10.66 -16.42 -16.25
C SER A 74 -9.76 -15.18 -16.17
N HIS A 75 -8.88 -14.99 -17.16
CA HIS A 75 -8.06 -13.78 -17.27
C HIS A 75 -8.91 -12.50 -17.20
N ALA A 76 -10.04 -12.49 -17.91
CA ALA A 76 -10.94 -11.33 -17.95
C ALA A 76 -11.57 -11.03 -16.58
N ALA A 77 -12.00 -12.08 -15.86
CA ALA A 77 -12.59 -11.92 -14.53
C ALA A 77 -11.55 -11.39 -13.52
N ALA A 78 -10.35 -11.98 -13.50
CA ALA A 78 -9.26 -11.51 -12.64
C ALA A 78 -8.88 -10.05 -12.95
N ARG A 79 -8.68 -9.71 -14.22
CA ARG A 79 -8.34 -8.34 -14.66
C ARG A 79 -9.40 -7.33 -14.24
N SER A 80 -10.67 -7.63 -14.53
CA SER A 80 -11.79 -6.75 -14.17
C SER A 80 -11.86 -6.54 -12.66
N PHE A 81 -11.68 -7.60 -11.88
CA PHE A 81 -11.76 -7.55 -10.43
C PHE A 81 -10.61 -6.77 -9.78
N VAL A 82 -9.36 -7.00 -10.23
CA VAL A 82 -8.19 -6.26 -9.75
C VAL A 82 -8.30 -4.79 -10.14
N ASN A 83 -8.64 -4.49 -11.40
CA ASN A 83 -8.83 -3.11 -11.86
C ASN A 83 -9.90 -2.39 -11.03
N GLN A 84 -11.07 -3.02 -10.87
CA GLN A 84 -12.11 -2.45 -10.04
C GLN A 84 -11.61 -2.16 -8.63
N THR A 85 -10.90 -3.11 -8.00
CA THR A 85 -10.39 -2.99 -6.63
C THR A 85 -9.38 -1.86 -6.46
N LEU A 86 -8.48 -1.69 -7.43
CA LEU A 86 -7.34 -0.79 -7.32
C LEU A 86 -7.58 0.62 -7.86
N THR A 87 -8.57 0.83 -8.74
CA THR A 87 -8.75 2.13 -9.44
C THR A 87 -10.19 2.66 -9.43
N GLN A 88 -11.21 1.81 -9.19
CA GLN A 88 -12.62 2.20 -9.45
C GLN A 88 -13.52 2.28 -8.20
N MET A 89 -13.00 2.05 -6.99
CA MET A 89 -13.81 2.05 -5.76
C MET A 89 -13.95 3.42 -5.09
N GLY A 90 -13.37 4.47 -5.68
CA GLY A 90 -13.44 5.85 -5.21
C GLY A 90 -12.39 6.22 -4.15
N SER A 91 -12.25 7.52 -3.90
CA SER A 91 -11.23 8.09 -3.01
C SER A 91 -11.30 7.50 -1.59
N GLY A 92 -10.13 7.16 -1.03
CA GLY A 92 -10.01 6.60 0.32
C GLY A 92 -10.32 5.10 0.41
N ARG A 93 -10.49 4.42 -0.73
CA ARG A 93 -10.63 2.96 -0.81
C ARG A 93 -9.68 2.29 -1.81
N VAL A 94 -9.06 3.10 -2.66
CA VAL A 94 -8.14 2.69 -3.70
C VAL A 94 -6.77 3.30 -3.43
N TRP A 95 -5.72 2.62 -3.88
CA TRP A 95 -4.35 3.14 -3.85
C TRP A 95 -4.09 4.18 -4.93
N ASP A 96 -4.83 4.09 -6.04
CA ASP A 96 -4.76 5.00 -7.16
C ASP A 96 -5.03 6.46 -6.77
N GLY A 97 -4.23 7.38 -7.33
CA GLY A 97 -4.29 8.81 -7.04
C GLY A 97 -3.76 9.21 -5.64
N LEU A 98 -3.09 8.30 -4.92
CA LEU A 98 -2.51 8.62 -3.62
C LEU A 98 -1.29 9.54 -3.76
N GLY A 99 -1.13 10.46 -2.79
CA GLY A 99 0.10 11.23 -2.64
C GLY A 99 0.33 12.30 -3.71
N GLU A 100 -0.74 12.87 -4.29
CA GLU A 100 -0.67 13.87 -5.38
C GLU A 100 -0.25 13.28 -6.74
N TRP A 101 -0.85 12.13 -7.13
CA TRP A 101 -0.54 11.40 -8.37
C TRP A 101 0.83 10.71 -8.37
N ARG A 102 1.30 10.32 -7.18
CA ARG A 102 2.54 9.55 -7.02
C ARG A 102 2.33 8.04 -7.11
N ILE A 103 1.12 7.56 -6.86
CA ILE A 103 0.68 6.24 -7.32
C ILE A 103 -0.44 6.52 -8.32
N ASP A 104 -0.21 6.13 -9.57
CA ASP A 104 -1.21 6.22 -10.65
C ASP A 104 -1.25 4.90 -11.39
N LEU A 105 -2.30 4.10 -11.13
CA LEU A 105 -2.36 2.70 -11.53
C LEU A 105 -3.12 2.52 -12.83
N TRP A 106 -2.40 2.11 -13.87
CA TRP A 106 -2.96 1.90 -15.21
C TRP A 106 -3.12 0.42 -15.54
N PRO A 107 -4.36 -0.10 -15.67
CA PRO A 107 -4.58 -1.46 -16.13
C PRO A 107 -4.20 -1.58 -17.61
N THR A 108 -3.43 -2.60 -17.95
CA THR A 108 -3.18 -2.92 -19.36
C THR A 108 -4.39 -3.61 -20.03
N ASP A 109 -4.46 -3.60 -21.37
CA ASP A 109 -5.60 -4.05 -22.19
C ASP A 109 -5.79 -5.57 -22.32
N SER A 110 -4.78 -6.35 -21.99
CA SER A 110 -4.76 -7.81 -22.06
C SER A 110 -4.05 -8.45 -20.85
N HIS A 111 -4.02 -9.78 -20.79
CA HIS A 111 -3.31 -10.52 -19.74
C HIS A 111 -1.79 -10.52 -19.99
N CYS A 112 -1.00 -10.66 -18.92
CA CYS A 112 0.45 -10.46 -18.96
C CYS A 112 1.17 -11.23 -20.09
N SER A 113 0.87 -12.52 -20.26
CA SER A 113 1.53 -13.37 -21.26
C SER A 113 1.09 -13.13 -22.71
N SER A 114 0.09 -12.27 -22.95
CA SER A 114 -0.27 -11.87 -24.31
C SER A 114 0.67 -10.81 -24.90
N TYR A 115 1.44 -10.12 -24.06
CA TYR A 115 2.39 -9.12 -24.52
C TYR A 115 3.72 -9.77 -24.89
N PRO A 116 4.38 -9.32 -25.98
CA PRO A 116 5.77 -9.65 -26.24
C PRO A 116 6.66 -9.24 -25.05
N ALA A 117 7.77 -9.95 -24.84
CA ALA A 117 8.68 -9.69 -23.72
C ALA A 117 9.12 -8.22 -23.62
N ALA A 118 9.39 -7.56 -24.75
CA ALA A 118 9.79 -6.15 -24.77
C ALA A 118 8.72 -5.22 -24.15
N THR A 119 7.44 -5.45 -24.47
CA THR A 119 6.32 -4.68 -23.90
C THR A 119 6.05 -5.10 -22.47
N ARG A 120 6.11 -6.41 -22.16
CA ARG A 120 5.89 -6.89 -20.79
C ARG A 120 6.94 -6.33 -19.81
N ASN A 121 8.17 -6.15 -20.25
CA ASN A 121 9.26 -5.56 -19.44
C ASN A 121 9.07 -4.07 -19.12
N SER A 122 8.11 -3.38 -19.76
CA SER A 122 7.71 -2.01 -19.41
C SER A 122 6.48 -1.96 -18.49
N ILE A 123 6.01 -3.10 -17.97
CA ILE A 123 4.92 -3.17 -17.00
C ILE A 123 5.54 -3.36 -15.62
N GLU A 124 5.28 -2.44 -14.70
CA GLU A 124 5.86 -2.42 -13.36
C GLU A 124 5.30 -3.51 -12.46
N ILE A 125 4.01 -3.84 -12.62
CA ILE A 125 3.31 -4.76 -11.73
C ILE A 125 2.66 -5.90 -12.50
N GLU A 126 2.93 -7.14 -12.08
CA GLU A 126 2.21 -8.30 -12.56
C GLU A 126 1.44 -8.97 -11.44
N VAL A 127 0.13 -9.16 -11.62
CA VAL A 127 -0.72 -9.89 -10.66
C VAL A 127 -1.02 -11.27 -11.22
N HIS A 128 -0.67 -12.32 -10.49
CA HIS A 128 -0.80 -13.71 -10.91
C HIS A 128 -1.73 -14.49 -9.99
N TYR A 129 -2.79 -15.06 -10.56
CA TYR A 129 -3.73 -15.94 -9.89
C TYR A 129 -3.37 -17.41 -10.16
N ALA A 130 -3.37 -18.27 -9.14
CA ALA A 130 -3.24 -19.71 -9.30
C ALA A 130 -3.84 -20.49 -8.11
N TRP A 131 -3.87 -21.82 -8.24
CA TRP A 131 -4.17 -22.71 -7.12
C TRP A 131 -3.04 -22.74 -6.09
N ASP A 132 -1.78 -22.63 -6.51
CA ASP A 132 -0.65 -22.72 -5.59
C ASP A 132 0.52 -21.86 -6.03
N TRP A 133 1.14 -21.22 -5.04
CA TRP A 133 2.36 -20.42 -5.16
C TRP A 133 3.42 -20.82 -4.14
N SER A 134 3.30 -21.94 -3.44
CA SER A 134 4.27 -22.37 -2.43
C SER A 134 5.73 -22.38 -2.90
N GLY A 135 5.99 -22.74 -4.17
CA GLY A 135 7.33 -22.67 -4.77
C GLY A 135 7.86 -21.24 -5.03
N ARG A 136 7.01 -20.22 -4.91
CA ARG A 136 7.35 -18.79 -5.06
C ARG A 136 7.24 -18.03 -3.74
N CYS A 137 6.11 -18.13 -3.06
CA CYS A 137 5.81 -17.46 -1.80
C CYS A 137 6.35 -18.18 -0.57
N GLY A 138 6.82 -19.43 -0.72
CA GLY A 138 7.15 -20.28 0.42
C GLY A 138 5.91 -20.74 1.19
N GLY A 139 6.14 -21.57 2.20
CA GLY A 139 5.09 -22.09 3.07
C GLY A 139 4.22 -23.21 2.47
N PRO A 140 3.21 -23.67 3.23
CA PRO A 140 2.20 -24.63 2.78
C PRO A 140 1.54 -24.31 1.43
N ALA A 141 1.26 -25.37 0.66
CA ALA A 141 0.58 -25.28 -0.63
C ALA A 141 -0.82 -24.65 -0.53
N ASN A 142 -1.17 -23.81 -1.50
CA ASN A 142 -2.48 -23.14 -1.66
C ASN A 142 -2.89 -22.28 -0.44
N TYR A 143 -1.90 -21.70 0.26
CA TYR A 143 -2.19 -20.89 1.44
C TYR A 143 -1.68 -19.45 1.32
N TYR A 144 -0.44 -19.27 0.88
CA TYR A 144 0.23 -17.97 0.94
C TYR A 144 0.07 -17.17 -0.36
N ASN A 145 -0.38 -15.93 -0.19
CA ASN A 145 -0.18 -14.86 -1.16
C ASN A 145 1.16 -14.17 -0.83
N CYS A 146 1.76 -13.51 -1.80
CA CYS A 146 2.97 -12.73 -1.55
C CYS A 146 3.26 -11.71 -2.65
N VAL A 147 4.13 -10.76 -2.32
CA VAL A 147 4.80 -9.87 -3.27
C VAL A 147 6.27 -10.22 -3.40
N VAL A 148 6.75 -10.31 -4.64
CA VAL A 148 8.17 -10.40 -4.97
C VAL A 148 8.59 -9.14 -5.69
N HIS A 149 9.55 -8.44 -5.10
CA HIS A 149 10.22 -7.29 -5.69
C HIS A 149 11.43 -7.76 -6.49
N ASP A 150 11.66 -7.18 -7.67
CA ASP A 150 12.76 -7.57 -8.56
C ASP A 150 13.33 -6.36 -9.31
N SER A 151 14.55 -6.54 -9.84
CA SER A 151 15.28 -5.57 -10.66
C SER A 151 15.52 -4.26 -9.90
N PRO A 152 16.46 -4.26 -8.92
CA PRO A 152 16.72 -3.08 -8.09
C PRO A 152 17.31 -1.92 -8.90
N VAL A 153 16.83 -0.71 -8.63
CA VAL A 153 17.24 0.54 -9.31
C VAL A 153 17.70 1.56 -8.27
N TRP A 154 18.89 2.14 -8.44
CA TRP A 154 19.38 3.18 -7.53
C TRP A 154 18.64 4.50 -7.77
N ASN A 155 17.99 5.02 -6.72
CA ASN A 155 17.35 6.32 -6.71
C ASN A 155 18.26 7.34 -6.01
N ALA A 156 19.04 8.08 -6.81
CA ALA A 156 19.98 9.06 -6.29
C ALA A 156 19.29 10.23 -5.57
N THR A 157 18.04 10.56 -5.94
CA THR A 157 17.26 11.64 -5.32
C THR A 157 16.88 11.29 -3.88
N HIS A 158 16.51 10.04 -3.63
CA HIS A 158 16.08 9.57 -2.31
C HIS A 158 17.17 8.77 -1.55
N GLY A 159 18.35 8.60 -2.15
CA GLY A 159 19.52 8.02 -1.52
C GLY A 159 19.37 6.52 -1.17
N HIS A 160 18.56 5.78 -1.92
CA HIS A 160 18.33 4.36 -1.68
C HIS A 160 18.01 3.59 -2.98
N TYR A 161 17.96 2.25 -2.91
CA TYR A 161 17.55 1.41 -4.04
C TYR A 161 16.06 1.16 -3.99
N ASP A 162 15.36 1.26 -5.11
CA ASP A 162 13.96 0.89 -5.29
C ASP A 162 13.85 -0.38 -6.13
N SER A 163 12.65 -0.88 -6.37
CA SER A 163 12.41 -1.97 -7.32
C SER A 163 11.77 -1.47 -8.60
N ARG A 164 12.22 -2.00 -9.74
CA ARG A 164 11.60 -1.71 -11.03
C ARG A 164 10.33 -2.51 -11.24
N TRP A 165 10.30 -3.74 -10.75
CA TRP A 165 9.17 -4.66 -10.95
C TRP A 165 8.69 -5.24 -9.63
N ALA A 166 7.37 -5.45 -9.54
CA ALA A 166 6.74 -6.18 -8.46
C ALA A 166 5.79 -7.25 -9.02
N TYR A 167 5.87 -8.45 -8.46
CA TYR A 167 5.02 -9.59 -8.81
C TYR A 167 4.14 -9.93 -7.62
N VAL A 168 2.83 -9.81 -7.79
CA VAL A 168 1.82 -10.15 -6.78
C VAL A 168 1.26 -11.53 -7.08
N TYR A 169 1.42 -12.48 -6.18
CA TYR A 169 0.96 -13.86 -6.33
C TYR A 169 -0.24 -14.13 -5.42
N LEU A 170 -1.39 -14.46 -6.02
CA LEU A 170 -2.65 -14.65 -5.35
C LEU A 170 -3.14 -16.11 -5.49
N VAL A 171 -3.41 -16.78 -4.37
CA VAL A 171 -3.98 -18.13 -4.34
C VAL A 171 -5.50 -18.09 -4.29
N PHE A 172 -6.19 -18.95 -5.07
CA PHE A 172 -7.67 -18.93 -5.14
C PHE A 172 -8.39 -19.16 -3.82
N SER A 173 -7.76 -19.82 -2.85
CA SER A 173 -8.33 -20.06 -1.53
C SER A 173 -8.53 -18.77 -0.72
N SER A 174 -7.77 -17.72 -1.03
CA SER A 174 -7.76 -16.43 -0.31
C SER A 174 -7.71 -15.23 -1.27
N GLY A 175 -6.52 -14.75 -1.66
CA GLY A 175 -6.38 -13.52 -2.45
C GLY A 175 -6.92 -13.62 -3.88
N GLY A 176 -7.00 -14.84 -4.41
CA GLY A 176 -7.54 -15.13 -5.72
C GLY A 176 -9.08 -15.19 -5.78
N ARG A 177 -9.77 -14.93 -4.66
CA ARG A 177 -11.24 -14.87 -4.60
C ARG A 177 -11.75 -13.60 -5.29
N LEU A 178 -12.96 -13.65 -5.84
CA LEU A 178 -13.62 -12.50 -6.48
C LEU A 178 -14.68 -11.88 -5.57
N ASP A 179 -14.34 -11.69 -4.28
CA ASP A 179 -15.20 -11.16 -3.23
C ASP A 179 -14.41 -10.23 -2.28
N ASN A 180 -15.03 -9.73 -1.21
CA ASN A 180 -14.37 -8.80 -0.29
C ASN A 180 -13.11 -9.38 0.39
N THR A 181 -13.01 -10.71 0.56
CA THR A 181 -11.77 -11.33 1.05
C THR A 181 -10.68 -11.18 0.00
N GLY A 182 -10.98 -11.46 -1.27
CA GLY A 182 -10.04 -11.21 -2.37
C GLY A 182 -9.59 -9.76 -2.46
N ARG A 183 -10.53 -8.80 -2.31
CA ARG A 183 -10.19 -7.36 -2.27
C ARG A 183 -9.26 -7.00 -1.12
N ALA A 184 -9.47 -7.59 0.05
CA ALA A 184 -8.64 -7.36 1.22
C ALA A 184 -7.20 -7.82 0.98
N PHE A 185 -7.02 -9.02 0.45
CA PHE A 185 -5.69 -9.53 0.09
C PHE A 185 -5.06 -8.73 -1.04
N ILE A 186 -5.80 -8.37 -2.11
CA ILE A 186 -5.26 -7.51 -3.17
C ILE A 186 -4.73 -6.19 -2.57
N ASN A 187 -5.53 -5.50 -1.75
CA ASN A 187 -5.09 -4.25 -1.15
C ASN A 187 -3.92 -4.44 -0.16
N HIS A 188 -3.90 -5.55 0.59
CA HIS A 188 -2.82 -5.91 1.50
C HIS A 188 -1.51 -6.14 0.73
N GLU A 189 -1.52 -6.99 -0.30
CA GLU A 189 -0.34 -7.25 -1.12
C GLU A 189 0.13 -5.96 -1.83
N PHE A 190 -0.79 -5.12 -2.33
CA PHE A 190 -0.41 -3.83 -2.91
C PHE A 190 0.19 -2.87 -1.86
N GLY A 191 -0.20 -2.98 -0.59
CA GLY A 191 0.53 -2.35 0.51
C GLY A 191 2.01 -2.73 0.50
N HIS A 192 2.35 -4.01 0.28
CA HIS A 192 3.74 -4.46 0.13
C HIS A 192 4.41 -4.01 -1.17
N VAL A 193 3.67 -3.90 -2.27
CA VAL A 193 4.18 -3.27 -3.51
C VAL A 193 4.63 -1.84 -3.23
N PHE A 194 3.92 -1.15 -2.33
CA PHE A 194 4.18 0.24 -1.97
C PHE A 194 5.02 0.40 -0.69
N GLY A 195 5.72 -0.66 -0.26
CA GLY A 195 6.69 -0.56 0.83
C GLY A 195 6.12 -0.62 2.23
N LEU A 196 4.88 -1.06 2.41
CA LEU A 196 4.40 -1.48 3.73
C LEU A 196 4.91 -2.89 4.05
N THR A 197 5.22 -3.15 5.32
CA THR A 197 5.50 -4.50 5.83
C THR A 197 4.27 -5.08 6.51
N ASP A 198 4.25 -6.40 6.68
CA ASP A 198 3.42 -7.00 7.71
C ASP A 198 3.88 -6.49 9.07
N ASP A 199 2.93 -6.28 9.98
CA ASP A 199 3.23 -5.84 11.34
C ASP A 199 3.77 -6.98 12.23
N ASN A 200 4.39 -6.59 13.34
CA ASN A 200 4.87 -7.45 14.41
C ASN A 200 3.81 -7.84 15.46
N GLY A 201 2.53 -7.46 15.27
CA GLY A 201 1.42 -7.83 16.16
C GLY A 201 0.85 -6.68 17.01
N VAL A 202 1.13 -5.42 16.67
CA VAL A 202 0.59 -4.22 17.31
C VAL A 202 -0.64 -3.72 16.56
N CYS A 203 -1.81 -3.98 17.15
CA CYS A 203 -3.09 -3.53 16.61
C CYS A 203 -3.37 -2.02 16.84
N ASN A 204 -2.38 -1.14 16.71
CA ASN A 204 -2.60 0.30 16.78
C ASN A 204 -1.47 1.06 16.05
N PRO A 205 -1.78 1.90 15.03
CA PRO A 205 -3.11 2.26 14.53
C PRO A 205 -3.85 1.12 13.79
N PRO A 206 -5.14 1.27 13.47
CA PRO A 206 -5.85 0.35 12.57
C PRO A 206 -5.19 0.29 11.21
N SER A 207 -4.94 -0.91 10.70
CA SER A 207 -4.30 -1.12 9.40
C SER A 207 -4.75 -2.44 8.75
N LEU A 208 -4.83 -2.42 7.42
CA LEU A 208 -5.12 -3.60 6.62
C LEU A 208 -3.97 -4.62 6.66
N MET A 209 -2.73 -4.18 6.90
CA MET A 209 -1.51 -4.99 6.89
C MET A 209 -1.44 -6.07 7.98
N HIS A 210 -2.37 -6.07 8.93
CA HIS A 210 -2.45 -7.09 10.00
C HIS A 210 -3.90 -7.33 10.44
N SER A 211 -4.85 -7.03 9.57
CA SER A 211 -6.29 -7.17 9.85
C SER A 211 -6.73 -8.63 9.90
N THR A 212 -7.82 -8.90 10.63
CA THR A 212 -8.41 -10.25 10.68
C THR A 212 -8.95 -10.75 9.34
N ILE A 213 -9.32 -9.84 8.42
CA ILE A 213 -9.84 -10.21 7.10
C ILE A 213 -8.77 -10.85 6.20
N VAL A 214 -7.48 -10.53 6.41
CA VAL A 214 -6.34 -11.17 5.73
C VAL A 214 -5.64 -12.23 6.60
N GLY A 215 -6.32 -12.72 7.64
CA GLY A 215 -5.85 -13.88 8.42
C GLY A 215 -4.94 -13.55 9.61
N TYR A 216 -4.75 -12.27 9.93
CA TYR A 216 -3.97 -11.83 11.09
C TYR A 216 -4.83 -11.60 12.34
N GLY A 217 -4.20 -11.22 13.45
CA GLY A 217 -4.84 -11.14 14.76
C GLY A 217 -5.60 -9.84 15.07
N CYS A 218 -5.45 -8.79 14.29
CA CYS A 218 -5.98 -7.47 14.68
C CYS A 218 -7.38 -7.20 14.13
N GLY A 219 -8.36 -7.20 15.03
CA GLY A 219 -9.76 -6.90 14.70
C GLY A 219 -10.13 -5.40 14.71
N ASN A 220 -9.15 -4.50 14.86
CA ASN A 220 -9.39 -3.05 14.94
C ASN A 220 -9.56 -2.38 13.56
N TRP A 221 -9.29 -3.11 12.48
CA TRP A 221 -9.64 -2.72 11.12
C TRP A 221 -10.39 -3.86 10.44
N THR A 222 -11.66 -3.64 10.12
CA THR A 222 -12.57 -4.67 9.58
C THR A 222 -12.95 -4.44 8.13
N ASN A 223 -12.40 -3.39 7.51
CA ASN A 223 -12.63 -3.06 6.11
C ASN A 223 -11.65 -3.82 5.21
N TRP A 224 -12.08 -4.12 3.98
CA TRP A 224 -11.23 -4.76 2.95
C TRP A 224 -10.31 -3.77 2.22
N TYR A 225 -10.46 -2.47 2.47
CA TYR A 225 -9.67 -1.41 1.86
C TYR A 225 -8.65 -0.85 2.86
N PRO A 226 -7.59 -0.15 2.40
CA PRO A 226 -6.56 0.38 3.28
C PRO A 226 -7.13 1.38 4.30
N SER A 227 -6.55 1.40 5.49
CA SER A 227 -6.89 2.39 6.50
C SER A 227 -6.28 3.77 6.19
N PRO A 228 -6.78 4.84 6.82
CA PRO A 228 -6.11 6.14 6.76
C PRO A 228 -4.64 6.10 7.18
N SER A 229 -4.28 5.21 8.12
CA SER A 229 -2.90 5.06 8.58
C SER A 229 -2.02 4.35 7.55
N ASP A 230 -2.58 3.41 6.79
CA ASP A 230 -1.90 2.75 5.67
C ASP A 230 -1.60 3.78 4.56
N PHE A 231 -2.60 4.57 4.17
CA PHE A 231 -2.43 5.66 3.20
C PHE A 231 -1.37 6.67 3.64
N GLN A 232 -1.39 7.07 4.90
CA GLN A 232 -0.38 7.99 5.42
C GLN A 232 1.03 7.37 5.41
N SER A 233 1.15 6.08 5.70
CA SER A 233 2.44 5.38 5.72
C SER A 233 3.04 5.30 4.32
N VAL A 234 2.22 4.97 3.30
CA VAL A 234 2.66 5.00 1.91
C VAL A 234 3.06 6.41 1.47
N ARG A 235 2.26 7.44 1.82
CA ARG A 235 2.62 8.84 1.52
C ARG A 235 3.96 9.26 2.13
N ASN A 236 4.27 8.79 3.33
CA ASN A 236 5.56 9.10 3.98
C ASN A 236 6.75 8.44 3.26
N LEU A 237 6.55 7.27 2.66
CA LEU A 237 7.58 6.59 1.87
C LEU A 237 7.89 7.36 0.57
N MET A 238 6.88 8.00 -0.01
CA MET A 238 7.04 8.74 -1.27
C MET A 238 7.96 9.98 -1.13
N GLY A 239 8.07 10.59 0.04
CA GLY A 239 8.82 11.83 0.29
C GLY A 239 7.94 13.07 0.36
#